data_AF-A0AAX3IP89-F1
#
_entry.id   AF-A0AAX3IP89-F1
#
_cell.length_a   1.000
_cell.length_b   1.000
_cell.length_c   1.000
_cell.angle_alpha   90.00
_cell.angle_beta   90.00
_cell.angle_gamma   90.00
#
_symmetry.space_group_name_H-M   'P 1'
#
loop_
_entity.id
_entity.type
_entity.pdbx_description
1 polymer ?
#
loop_
_entity_poly.entity_id
_entity_poly.type
_entity_poly.pdbx_seq_one_letter_code
_entity_poly.pdbx_strand_id
1 'polypeptide(L)'
;MNYKEMRNTLEQMSNENHEDFAKALISFEKGINDKDALDKLYQEYMDNDSMSLLNDKFDYLIDELRENGQIKDSVAIEKEDNDLVNIVGIS
;
A
#
# COMPACT_ATOMS: atom_id res chain seq x y z
N MET A 1 -9.12 5.87 12.39
CA MET A 1 -7.90 5.93 11.59
C MET A 1 -8.18 6.68 10.32
N ASN A 2 -7.42 7.74 10.05
CA ASN A 2 -7.32 8.34 8.74
C ASN A 2 -6.42 7.49 7.81
N TYR A 3 -6.30 7.89 6.55
CA TYR A 3 -5.49 7.18 5.56
C TYR A 3 -4.04 6.95 6.03
N LYS A 4 -3.37 7.98 6.56
CA LYS A 4 -1.97 7.90 6.99
C LYS A 4 -1.80 6.94 8.16
N GLU A 5 -2.67 7.04 9.16
CA GLU A 5 -2.69 6.10 10.29
C GLU A 5 -2.90 4.65 9.82
N MET A 6 -3.81 4.44 8.88
CA MET A 6 -4.11 3.11 8.33
C MET A 6 -2.93 2.56 7.51
N ARG A 7 -2.32 3.36 6.64
CA ARG A 7 -1.15 2.95 5.84
C ARG A 7 0.04 2.60 6.74
N ASN A 8 0.28 3.38 7.79
CA ASN A 8 1.33 3.09 8.76
C ASN A 8 1.02 1.80 9.54
N THR A 9 -0.23 1.58 9.94
CA THR A 9 -0.63 0.34 10.63
C THR A 9 -0.40 -0.88 9.74
N LEU A 10 -0.81 -0.82 8.46
CA LEU A 10 -0.59 -1.91 7.50
C LEU A 10 0.91 -2.15 7.25
N GLU A 11 1.71 -1.09 7.20
CA GLU A 11 3.17 -1.20 7.06
C GLU A 11 3.81 -1.92 8.23
N GLN A 12 3.43 -1.56 9.45
CA GLN A 12 3.92 -2.22 10.66
C GLN A 12 3.52 -3.70 10.66
N MET A 13 2.26 -4.02 10.36
CA MET A 13 1.78 -5.41 10.29
C MET A 13 2.56 -6.22 9.25
N SER A 14 2.75 -5.69 8.04
CA SER A 14 3.48 -6.35 6.96
C SER A 14 4.96 -6.56 7.31
N ASN A 15 5.59 -5.63 8.02
CA ASN A 15 7.00 -5.72 8.40
C ASN A 15 7.24 -6.64 9.60
N GLU A 16 6.33 -6.65 10.57
CA GLU A 16 6.44 -7.48 11.78
C GLU A 16 6.09 -8.94 11.50
N ASN A 17 5.04 -9.18 10.72
CA ASN A 17 4.58 -10.53 10.38
C ASN A 17 3.91 -10.53 9.00
N HIS A 18 4.74 -10.58 7.96
CA HIS A 18 4.29 -10.60 6.57
C HIS A 18 3.34 -11.78 6.28
N GLU A 19 3.61 -12.94 6.88
CA GLU A 19 2.83 -14.16 6.67
C GLU A 19 1.39 -14.01 7.17
N ASP A 20 1.21 -13.64 8.43
CA ASP A 20 -0.14 -13.45 8.98
C ASP A 20 -0.83 -12.22 8.37
N PHE A 21 -0.07 -11.19 7.99
CA PHE A 21 -0.61 -10.06 7.23
C PHE A 21 -1.22 -10.51 5.89
N ALA A 22 -0.46 -11.24 5.08
CA ALA A 22 -0.92 -11.71 3.78
C ALA A 22 -2.11 -12.68 3.93
N LYS A 23 -2.03 -13.64 4.86
CA LYS A 23 -3.14 -14.56 5.15
C LYS A 23 -4.39 -13.84 5.62
N ALA A 24 -4.26 -12.84 6.50
CA ALA A 24 -5.40 -12.06 6.97
C ALA A 24 -6.05 -11.27 5.82
N LEU A 25 -5.24 -10.70 4.92
CA LEU A 25 -5.74 -9.99 3.75
C LEU A 25 -6.50 -10.93 2.80
N ILE A 26 -5.93 -12.10 2.49
CA ILE A 26 -6.56 -13.13 1.64
C ILE A 26 -7.85 -13.63 2.31
N SER A 27 -7.82 -13.90 3.60
CA SER A 27 -8.98 -14.33 4.39
C SER A 27 -10.11 -13.31 4.32
N PHE A 28 -9.79 -12.04 4.53
CA PHE A 28 -10.73 -10.93 4.46
C PHE A 28 -11.33 -10.75 3.06
N GLU A 29 -10.51 -10.77 2.01
CA GLU A 29 -10.97 -10.54 0.64
C GLU A 29 -11.77 -11.72 0.07
N LYS A 30 -11.34 -12.95 0.35
CA LYS A 30 -11.94 -14.16 -0.23
C LYS A 30 -12.99 -14.82 0.68
N GLY A 31 -13.10 -14.40 1.94
CA GLY A 31 -14.00 -14.99 2.93
C GLY A 31 -13.56 -16.39 3.40
N ILE A 32 -12.27 -16.71 3.29
CA ILE A 32 -11.70 -18.02 3.68
C ILE A 32 -11.18 -17.91 5.12
N ASN A 33 -11.66 -18.78 6.02
CA ASN A 33 -11.19 -18.85 7.41
C ASN A 33 -10.41 -20.13 7.74
N ASP A 34 -10.28 -21.03 6.76
CA ASP A 34 -9.54 -22.27 6.89
C ASP A 34 -8.03 -21.99 6.89
N LYS A 35 -7.36 -22.28 8.01
CA LYS A 35 -5.94 -22.00 8.20
C LYS A 35 -5.05 -22.83 7.27
N ASP A 36 -5.37 -24.10 7.05
CA ASP A 36 -4.58 -24.97 6.17
C ASP A 36 -4.69 -24.52 4.71
N ALA A 37 -5.86 -23.99 4.32
CA ALA A 37 -6.04 -23.38 3.01
C ALA A 37 -5.25 -22.07 2.89
N LEU A 38 -5.28 -21.21 3.90
CA LEU A 38 -4.51 -19.96 3.94
C LEU A 38 -3.00 -20.20 3.93
N ASP A 39 -2.52 -21.23 4.61
CA ASP A 39 -1.12 -21.65 4.59
C ASP A 39 -0.67 -22.00 3.18
N LYS A 40 -1.45 -22.81 2.46
CA LYS A 40 -1.17 -23.16 1.05
C LYS A 40 -1.20 -21.95 0.14
N LEU A 41 -2.21 -21.08 0.27
CA LEU A 41 -2.33 -19.87 -0.54
C LEU A 41 -1.14 -18.93 -0.32
N TYR A 42 -0.65 -18.82 0.92
CA TYR A 42 0.54 -18.03 1.22
C TYR A 42 1.81 -18.64 0.61
N GLN A 43 1.99 -19.96 0.66
CA GLN A 43 3.13 -20.61 0.01
C GLN A 43 3.12 -20.38 -1.51
N GLU A 44 1.97 -20.59 -2.17
CA GLU A 44 1.84 -20.33 -3.62
C GLU A 44 2.13 -18.87 -3.98
N TYR A 45 1.72 -17.93 -3.13
CA TYR A 45 2.03 -16.51 -3.28
C TYR A 45 3.53 -16.22 -3.15
N MET A 46 4.22 -16.84 -2.19
CA MET A 46 5.65 -16.64 -1.97
C MET A 46 6.53 -17.33 -3.02
N ASP A 47 6.10 -18.47 -3.55
CA ASP A 47 6.85 -19.26 -4.53
C ASP A 47 6.70 -18.71 -5.96
N ASN A 48 5.68 -17.88 -6.21
CA ASN A 48 5.40 -17.32 -7.52
C ASN A 48 5.83 -15.85 -7.62
N ASP A 49 7.01 -15.61 -8.18
CA ASP A 49 7.58 -14.28 -8.42
C ASP A 49 6.67 -13.35 -9.25
N SER A 50 5.69 -13.89 -9.98
CA SER A 50 4.75 -13.13 -10.80
C SER A 50 3.40 -12.87 -10.11
N MET A 51 3.19 -13.38 -8.89
CA MET A 51 1.94 -13.23 -8.16
C MET A 51 1.97 -12.00 -7.26
N SER A 52 0.93 -11.17 -7.34
CA SER A 52 0.72 -10.04 -6.45
C SER A 52 -0.55 -10.23 -5.60
N LEU A 53 -0.63 -9.57 -4.45
CA LEU A 53 -1.81 -9.64 -3.57
C LEU A 53 -3.00 -8.85 -4.13
N LEU A 54 -2.72 -7.77 -4.86
CA LEU A 54 -3.74 -6.92 -5.45
C LEU A 54 -4.06 -7.37 -6.87
N ASN A 55 -5.13 -6.85 -7.44
CA ASN A 55 -5.46 -7.14 -8.82
C ASN A 55 -4.51 -6.41 -9.77
N ASP A 56 -3.90 -7.12 -10.72
CA ASP A 56 -3.00 -6.55 -11.75
C ASP A 56 -3.65 -5.42 -12.57
N LYS A 57 -4.99 -5.30 -12.59
CA LYS A 57 -5.69 -4.14 -13.17
C LYS A 57 -5.25 -2.82 -12.55
N PHE A 58 -4.84 -2.82 -11.28
CA PHE A 58 -4.32 -1.61 -10.63
C PHE A 58 -3.04 -1.12 -11.28
N ASP A 59 -2.18 -1.99 -11.79
CA ASP A 59 -0.92 -1.58 -12.45
C ASP A 59 -1.22 -0.74 -13.70
N TYR A 60 -2.15 -1.21 -14.54
CA TYR A 60 -2.62 -0.45 -15.71
C TYR A 60 -3.24 0.90 -15.34
N LEU A 61 -4.04 0.94 -14.28
CA LEU A 61 -4.67 2.18 -13.82
C LEU A 61 -3.62 3.15 -13.24
N ILE A 62 -2.60 2.64 -12.55
CA ILE A 62 -1.48 3.43 -12.04
C ILE A 62 -0.69 4.02 -13.21
N ASP A 63 -0.42 3.23 -14.25
CA ASP A 63 0.27 3.70 -15.45
C ASP A 63 -0.51 4.79 -16.17
N GLU A 64 -1.82 4.61 -16.38
CA GLU A 64 -2.70 5.63 -16.97
C GLU A 64 -2.69 6.93 -16.14
N LEU A 65 -2.82 6.83 -14.82
CA LEU A 65 -2.77 7.99 -13.94
C LEU A 65 -1.40 8.68 -13.95
N ARG A 66 -0.30 7.93 -14.10
CA ARG A 66 1.06 8.46 -14.22
C ARG A 66 1.25 9.18 -15.56
N GLU A 67 0.82 8.58 -16.67
CA GLU A 67 0.87 9.18 -18.00
C GLU A 67 0.05 10.48 -18.08
N ASN A 68 -1.09 10.52 -17.39
CA ASN A 68 -1.94 11.72 -17.28
C ASN A 68 -1.43 12.76 -16.26
N GLY A 69 -0.30 12.52 -15.58
CA GLY A 69 0.27 13.44 -14.58
C GLY A 69 -0.55 13.56 -13.29
N GLN A 70 -1.43 12.60 -13.03
CA GLN A 70 -2.32 12.56 -11.85
C GLN A 70 -1.64 11.88 -10.64
N ILE A 71 -0.61 11.06 -10.89
CA ILE A 71 0.29 10.55 -9.86
C ILE A 71 1.63 11.29 -9.97
N LYS A 72 2.07 11.89 -8.86
CA LYS A 72 3.44 12.38 -8.72
C LYS A 72 4.29 11.24 -8.18
N ASP A 73 5.34 10.86 -8.90
CA ASP A 73 6.30 9.87 -8.38
C ASP A 73 6.86 10.35 -7.04
N SER A 74 6.77 9.48 -6.04
CA SER A 74 7.25 9.72 -4.69
C SER A 74 8.78 9.79 -4.68
N VAL A 75 9.34 10.95 -5.05
CA VAL A 75 10.69 11.37 -4.64
C VAL A 75 10.64 12.58 -3.71
N ALA A 76 9.46 13.09 -3.36
CA ALA A 76 9.33 14.19 -2.41
C ALA A 76 8.06 14.06 -1.55
N ILE A 77 8.10 13.20 -0.53
CA ILE A 77 7.24 13.39 0.64
C ILE A 77 8.09 13.19 1.90
N GLU A 78 8.97 14.16 2.18
CA GLU A 78 9.15 14.67 3.54
C GLU A 78 9.44 16.18 3.44
N LYS A 79 8.61 16.98 4.13
CA LYS A 79 8.67 18.44 4.35
C LYS A 79 7.86 19.36 3.41
N GLU A 80 6.55 19.19 3.38
CA GLU A 80 5.64 20.35 3.23
C GLU A 80 4.51 20.23 4.24
N ASP A 81 4.85 20.44 5.51
CA ASP A 81 3.94 20.88 6.56
C ASP A 81 4.80 21.63 7.57
N ASN A 82 5.13 22.89 7.26
CA ASN A 82 5.43 23.92 8.25
C ASN A 82 5.38 25.30 7.56
N ASP A 83 4.25 25.96 7.81
CA ASP A 83 4.02 27.40 7.83
C ASP A 83 4.30 28.24 6.59
N LEU A 84 3.18 28.50 5.91
CA LEU A 84 2.88 29.77 5.25
C LEU A 84 3.17 30.95 6.19
N VAL A 85 4.38 31.52 6.13
CA VAL A 85 4.60 32.90 6.56
C VAL A 85 4.81 33.76 5.32
N ASN A 86 3.68 34.30 4.85
CA ASN A 86 3.66 35.43 3.94
C ASN A 86 4.17 36.67 4.69
N ILE A 87 5.43 37.05 4.49
CA ILE A 87 5.87 38.42 4.78
C ILE A 87 6.03 39.14 3.45
N VAL A 88 4.93 39.80 3.07
CA VAL A 88 4.90 40.94 2.16
C VAL A 88 5.96 41.95 2.64
N GLY A 89 6.86 42.34 1.73
CA GLY A 89 7.95 43.26 2.03
C GLY A 89 7.49 44.64 2.47
N ILE A 90 8.36 45.33 3.21
CA ILE A 90 8.31 46.79 3.31
C ILE A 90 9.76 47.30 3.44
N SER A 91 10.14 48.10 2.43
CA SER A 91 11.18 49.14 2.37
C SER A 91 12.66 48.77 2.48
#